data_AF-A0A0S7ZRU1-F1
#
_entry.id   AF-A0A0S7ZRU1-F1
#
_cell.length_a   1.000
_cell.length_b   1.000
_cell.length_c   1.000
_cell.angle_alpha   90.00
_cell.angle_beta   90.00
_cell.angle_gamma   90.00
#
_symmetry.space_group_name_H-M   'P 1'
#
loop_
_entity.id
_entity.type
_entity.pdbx_description
1 polymer ?
#
loop_
_entity_poly.entity_id
_entity_poly.type
_entity_poly.pdbx_seq_one_letter_code
_entity_poly.pdbx_strand_id
1 'polypeptide(L)'
;MTAAELRARLKAENIVTISAAEWAAVAGSFEQVERRDTFVAGDLLIVRGEAGLAAVEQPSPEQRVVRRLSDEAEAGRFVQRRLEEYERMWDGCGCRVDYYS
;
A
#
# COMPACT_ATOMS: atom_id res chain seq x y z
N MET A 1 -0.25 16.17 -10.09
CA MET A 1 1.11 15.83 -9.61
C MET A 1 1.86 15.06 -10.68
N THR A 2 3.16 15.30 -10.83
CA THR A 2 4.06 14.57 -11.72
C THR A 2 4.85 13.50 -10.96
N ALA A 3 5.43 12.54 -11.68
CA ALA A 3 6.29 11.53 -11.05
C ALA A 3 7.51 12.17 -10.36
N ALA A 4 8.07 13.25 -10.93
CA ALA A 4 9.22 13.95 -10.35
C ALA A 4 8.87 14.64 -9.02
N GLU A 5 7.69 15.27 -8.95
CA GLU A 5 7.18 15.87 -7.72
C GLU A 5 6.96 14.82 -6.63
N LEU A 6 6.33 13.68 -6.96
CA LEU A 6 6.15 12.59 -6.00
C LEU A 6 7.49 12.07 -5.48
N ARG A 7 8.49 11.91 -6.36
CA ARG A 7 9.84 11.49 -5.95
C ARG A 7 10.50 12.49 -5.00
N ALA A 8 10.38 13.78 -5.28
CA ALA A 8 10.93 14.83 -4.42
C ALA A 8 10.27 14.79 -3.03
N ARG A 9 8.94 14.64 -2.97
CA ARG A 9 8.21 14.52 -1.70
C ARG A 9 8.56 13.24 -0.95
N LEU A 10 8.67 12.10 -1.62
CA LEU A 10 9.06 10.83 -0.97
C LEU A 10 10.48 10.90 -0.37
N LYS A 11 11.39 11.65 -0.99
CA LYS A 11 12.73 11.87 -0.43
C LYS A 11 12.71 12.77 0.82
N ALA A 12 11.77 13.71 0.90
CA ALA A 12 11.68 14.67 2.00
C ALA A 12 10.84 14.15 3.18
N GLU A 13 9.68 13.57 2.90
CA GLU A 13 8.66 13.22 3.89
C GLU A 13 8.61 11.72 4.21
N ASN A 14 9.25 10.88 3.39
CA ASN A 14 9.23 9.41 3.43
C ASN A 14 7.84 8.76 3.20
N ILE A 15 6.76 9.41 3.63
CA ILE A 15 5.37 9.03 3.42
C ILE A 15 4.65 10.21 2.78
N VAL A 16 3.92 9.96 1.70
CA VAL A 16 3.21 10.98 0.94
C VAL A 16 1.78 10.50 0.67
N THR A 17 0.80 11.27 1.13
CA THR A 17 -0.60 11.04 0.79
C THR A 17 -0.95 11.84 -0.46
N ILE A 18 -1.60 11.16 -1.42
CA ILE A 18 -2.01 11.71 -2.71
C ILE A 18 -3.41 11.22 -3.06
N SER A 19 -4.09 11.90 -3.97
CA SER A 19 -5.37 11.42 -4.50
C SER A 19 -5.20 10.23 -5.45
N ALA A 20 -6.27 9.46 -5.65
CA ALA A 20 -6.32 8.37 -6.61
C ALA A 20 -6.06 8.86 -8.05
N ALA A 21 -6.54 10.05 -8.40
CA ALA A 21 -6.30 10.67 -9.70
C ALA A 21 -4.82 11.04 -9.90
N GLU A 22 -4.17 11.58 -8.86
CA GLU A 22 -2.73 11.87 -8.91
C GLU A 22 -1.90 10.60 -8.99
N TRP A 23 -2.28 9.54 -8.27
CA TRP A 23 -1.64 8.24 -8.41
C TRP A 23 -1.78 7.70 -9.82
N ALA A 24 -2.99 7.70 -10.40
CA ALA A 24 -3.24 7.22 -11.76
C ALA A 24 -2.38 7.95 -12.81
N ALA A 25 -2.14 9.26 -12.62
CA ALA A 25 -1.31 10.06 -13.50
C ALA A 25 0.20 9.69 -13.45
N VAL A 26 0.68 9.12 -12.34
CA VAL A 26 2.11 8.81 -12.14
C VAL A 26 2.42 7.32 -12.09
N ALA A 27 1.41 6.45 -11.91
CA ALA A 27 1.58 5.01 -11.72
C ALA A 27 2.36 4.35 -12.86
N GLY A 28 2.18 4.81 -14.11
CA GLY A 28 2.93 4.30 -15.27
C GLY A 28 4.44 4.58 -15.24
N SER A 29 4.91 5.43 -14.32
CA SER A 29 6.35 5.66 -14.10
C SER A 29 6.98 4.70 -13.08
N PHE A 30 6.19 3.77 -12.54
CA PHE A 30 6.65 2.79 -11.57
C PHE A 30 6.42 1.37 -12.10
N GLU A 31 7.42 0.52 -11.91
CA GLU A 31 7.28 -0.93 -12.09
C GLU A 31 6.51 -1.50 -10.90
N GLN A 32 5.45 -2.26 -11.15
CA GLN A 32 4.77 -3.01 -10.11
C GLN A 32 5.55 -4.30 -9.81
N VAL A 33 6.13 -4.38 -8.61
CA VAL A 33 6.90 -5.55 -8.16
C VAL A 33 5.97 -6.59 -7.54
N GLU A 34 5.02 -6.14 -6.73
CA GLU A 34 4.08 -7.01 -6.03
C GLU A 34 2.72 -6.33 -5.89
N ARG A 35 1.65 -7.12 -5.92
CA ARG A 35 0.30 -6.69 -5.57
C ARG A 35 -0.34 -7.73 -4.68
N ARG A 36 -0.93 -7.28 -3.58
CA ARG A 36 -1.71 -8.10 -2.67
C ARG A 36 -3.10 -7.49 -2.53
N ASP A 37 -4.11 -8.28 -2.86
CA ASP A 37 -5.47 -7.95 -2.46
C ASP A 37 -5.59 -8.23 -0.96
N THR A 38 -5.82 -7.20 -0.17
CA THR A 38 -5.92 -7.35 1.30
C THR A 38 -7.33 -7.73 1.73
N PHE A 39 -8.33 -7.63 0.85
CA PHE A 39 -9.76 -7.82 1.12
C PHE A 39 -10.34 -6.98 2.28
N VAL A 40 -9.53 -6.13 2.91
CA VAL A 40 -9.89 -5.32 4.08
C VAL A 40 -9.67 -3.84 3.81
N ALA A 41 -8.53 -3.47 3.23
CA ALA A 41 -8.13 -2.07 2.98
C ALA A 41 -7.64 -1.85 1.54
N GLY A 42 -8.31 -2.49 0.58
CA GLY A 42 -7.96 -2.42 -0.84
C GLY A 42 -6.65 -3.14 -1.18
N ASP A 43 -6.03 -2.76 -2.29
CA ASP A 43 -4.74 -3.34 -2.68
C ASP A 43 -3.58 -2.75 -1.89
N LEU A 44 -2.65 -3.62 -1.50
CA LEU A 44 -1.29 -3.25 -1.12
C LEU A 44 -0.36 -3.52 -2.30
N LEU A 45 0.27 -2.48 -2.83
CA LEU A 45 1.23 -2.59 -3.94
C LEU A 45 2.65 -2.34 -3.43
N ILE A 46 3.60 -3.10 -3.94
CA ILE A 46 5.02 -2.74 -3.91
C ILE A 46 5.42 -2.33 -5.32
N VAL A 47 5.97 -1.13 -5.42
CA VAL A 47 6.39 -0.55 -6.69
C VAL A 47 7.85 -0.13 -6.65
N ARG A 48 8.52 -0.17 -7.80
CA ARG A 48 9.90 0.29 -7.99
C ARG A 48 9.92 1.44 -8.98
N GLY A 49 10.63 2.51 -8.64
CA GLY A 49 10.89 3.63 -9.55
C GLY A 49 12.26 4.23 -9.30
N GLU A 50 12.54 5.39 -9.91
CA GLU A 50 13.84 6.07 -9.73
C GLU A 50 14.14 6.46 -8.26
N ALA A 51 13.12 6.57 -7.40
CA ALA A 51 13.30 6.86 -5.98
C ALA A 51 13.58 5.61 -5.11
N GLY A 52 13.67 4.42 -5.72
CA GLY A 52 13.79 3.14 -5.04
C GLY A 52 12.45 2.41 -4.93
N LEU A 53 12.30 1.60 -3.89
CA LEU A 53 11.08 0.86 -3.59
C LEU A 53 10.08 1.74 -2.84
N ALA A 54 8.80 1.52 -3.07
CA ALA A 54 7.72 2.13 -2.31
C ALA A 54 6.55 1.17 -2.13
N ALA A 55 5.90 1.25 -0.98
CA ALA A 55 4.58 0.67 -0.76
C ALA A 55 3.51 1.69 -1.13
N VAL A 56 2.42 1.22 -1.75
CA VAL A 56 1.24 2.02 -2.05
C VAL A 56 0.04 1.35 -1.39
N GLU A 57 -0.57 2.06 -0.46
CA GLU A 57 -1.77 1.63 0.26
C GLU A 57 -2.99 2.42 -0.22
N GLN A 58 -4.18 1.81 -0.12
CA GLN A 58 -5.46 2.41 -0.50
C GLN A 58 -6.39 2.54 0.74
N PRO A 59 -6.18 3.54 1.62
CA PRO A 59 -7.03 3.70 2.79
C PRO A 59 -8.48 4.09 2.45
N SER A 60 -8.70 4.73 1.28
CA SER A 60 -10.03 5.00 0.72
C SER A 60 -10.00 4.92 -0.81
N PRO A 61 -11.15 4.82 -1.49
CA PRO A 61 -11.20 4.83 -2.95
C PRO A 61 -10.49 6.04 -3.59
N GLU A 62 -10.60 7.20 -2.97
CA GLU A 62 -10.12 8.50 -3.47
C GLU A 62 -8.68 8.83 -3.05
N GLN A 63 -8.08 8.07 -2.15
CA GLN A 63 -6.76 8.36 -1.59
C GLN A 63 -5.77 7.21 -1.76
N ARG A 64 -4.50 7.56 -1.88
CA ARG A 64 -3.37 6.64 -1.83
C ARG A 64 -2.34 7.16 -0.86
N VAL A 65 -1.71 6.24 -0.12
CA VAL A 65 -0.58 6.53 0.75
C VAL A 65 0.63 5.84 0.14
N VAL A 66 1.61 6.63 -0.26
CA VAL A 66 2.86 6.13 -0.83
C VAL A 66 3.96 6.25 0.22
N ARG A 67 4.59 5.13 0.57
CA ARG A 67 5.65 5.05 1.57
C ARG A 67 6.93 4.56 0.90
N ARG A 68 8.01 5.33 1.01
CA ARG A 68 9.33 4.88 0.54
C ARG A 68 9.87 3.76 1.42
N LEU A 69 10.52 2.79 0.78
CA LEU A 69 11.18 1.64 1.38
C LEU A 69 12.65 1.64 0.94
N SER A 70 13.53 1.22 1.84
CA SER A 70 14.98 1.26 1.65
C SER A 70 15.45 0.11 0.75
N ASP A 71 14.90 -1.09 0.95
CA ASP A 71 15.30 -2.32 0.26
C ASP A 71 14.16 -3.36 0.21
N GLU A 72 14.42 -4.48 -0.48
CA GLU A 72 13.47 -5.58 -0.63
C GLU A 72 13.16 -6.29 0.69
N ALA A 73 14.13 -6.33 1.62
CA ALA A 73 13.93 -6.95 2.92
C ALA A 73 12.98 -6.10 3.79
N GLU A 74 13.08 -4.77 3.72
CA GLU A 74 12.13 -3.85 4.34
C GLU A 74 10.75 -3.97 3.69
N ALA A 75 10.68 -4.07 2.36
CA ALA A 75 9.42 -4.29 1.65
C ALA A 75 8.72 -5.57 2.13
N GLY A 76 9.47 -6.69 2.22
CA GLY A 76 8.93 -7.95 2.72
C GLY A 76 8.44 -7.84 4.17
N ARG A 77 9.22 -7.21 5.06
CA ARG A 77 8.80 -6.98 6.45
C ARG A 77 7.57 -6.08 6.55
N PHE A 78 7.47 -5.08 5.69
CA PHE A 78 6.32 -4.17 5.65
C PHE A 78 5.05 -4.91 5.24
N VAL A 79 5.10 -5.70 4.17
CA VAL A 79 3.97 -6.52 3.71
C VAL A 79 3.55 -7.51 4.80
N GLN A 80 4.49 -8.25 5.39
CA GLN A 80 4.18 -9.20 6.46
C GLN A 80 3.49 -8.54 7.65
N ARG A 81 4.02 -7.41 8.14
CA ARG A 81 3.40 -6.68 9.25
C ARG A 81 1.98 -6.23 8.94
N ARG A 82 1.72 -5.74 7.72
CA ARG A 82 0.38 -5.33 7.28
C ARG A 82 -0.60 -6.50 7.26
N LEU A 83 -0.17 -7.66 6.74
CA LEU A 83 -1.00 -8.86 6.71
C LEU A 83 -1.30 -9.38 8.12
N GLU A 84 -0.31 -9.39 9.02
CA GLU A 84 -0.52 -9.74 10.44
C GLU A 84 -1.50 -8.78 11.13
N GLU A 85 -1.42 -7.48 10.84
CA GLU A 85 -2.37 -6.48 11.35
C GLU A 85 -3.81 -6.79 10.88
N TYR A 86 -3.99 -7.15 9.60
CA TYR A 86 -5.31 -7.52 9.07
C TYR A 86 -5.82 -8.85 9.61
N GLU A 87 -4.96 -9.84 9.82
CA GLU A 87 -5.34 -11.12 10.44
C GLU A 87 -5.85 -10.90 11.87
N ARG A 88 -5.18 -10.07 12.66
CA ARG A 88 -5.63 -9.71 14.02
C ARG A 88 -6.96 -8.96 14.04
N MET A 89 -7.28 -8.18 13.01
CA MET A 89 -8.60 -7.54 12.91
C MET A 89 -9.71 -8.58 12.75
N TRP A 90 -9.44 -9.70 12.09
CA TRP A 90 -10.38 -10.80 11.91
C TRP A 90 -10.51 -11.66 13.17
N ASP A 91 -9.43 -11.79 13.94
CA ASP A 91 -9.40 -12.56 15.20
C ASP A 91 -10.25 -11.94 16.33
N GLY A 92 -10.75 -10.71 16.13
CA GLY A 92 -11.54 -9.96 17.11
C GLY A 92 -13.06 -10.17 17.09
N CYS A 93 -13.63 -10.94 16.15
CA CYS A 93 -15.09 -11.11 16.07
C CYS A 93 -15.50 -12.58 15.85
N GLY A 94 -15.41 -13.39 16.90
CA GLY A 94 -16.02 -14.72 16.95
C GLY A 94 -17.55 -14.63 17.03
N CYS A 95 -18.22 -14.44 15.89
CA CYS A 95 -19.67 -14.62 15.81
C CYS A 95 -20.01 -16.11 15.74
N ARG A 96 -20.90 -16.59 16.61
CA ARG A 96 -21.50 -17.91 16.50
C ARG A 96 -22.35 -17.96 15.23
N VAL A 97 -21.96 -18.78 14.26
CA VAL A 97 -22.76 -19.06 13.06
C VAL A 97 -23.61 -20.29 13.36
N ASP A 98 -24.90 -20.08 13.65
CA ASP A 98 -25.84 -21.19 13.77
C ASP A 98 -26.36 -21.54 12.37
N TYR A 99 -26.03 -22.75 11.90
CA TYR A 99 -26.57 -23.31 10.68
C TYR A 99 -27.94 -23.92 10.98
N TYR A 100 -29.00 -23.44 10.32
CA TYR A 100 -30.30 -24.11 10.33
C TYR A 100 -30.24 -25.33 9.40
N SER A 101 -30.34 -26.52 9.98
CA SER A 101 -30.50 -27.81 9.28
C SER A 101 -31.97 -28.13 9.03
#